data_AF-A0A1H3AFL3-F1
#
_entry.id   AF-A0A1H3AFL3-F1
#
_cell.length_a   1.000
_cell.length_b   1.000
_cell.length_c   1.000
_cell.angle_alpha   90.00
_cell.angle_beta   90.00
_cell.angle_gamma   90.00
#
_symmetry.space_group_name_H-M   'P 1'
#
loop_
_entity.id
_entity.type
_entity.pdbx_description
1 polymer ?
#
loop_
_entity_poly.entity_id
_entity_poly.type
_entity_poly.pdbx_seq_one_letter_code
_entity_poly.pdbx_strand_id
1 'polypeptide(L)'
;MAVSDVAEVEGVTERAVYNWKRKYEQEGTEGLDAKPSGGGRQPELPDEKLPELEELLLEGAEAHGFEGDLWTLPRVARLLEEEFDVDVTPRTAGNYLDKLDWSNQRPQRRAVKRDPDEIAQWREEWEYRQKKPSDATKR
;
A
#
# COMPACT_ATOMS: atom_id res chain seq x y z
N MET A 1 11.07 46.82 9.46
CA MET A 1 12.00 45.73 9.15
C MET A 1 11.76 45.35 7.70
N ALA A 2 12.79 45.36 6.86
CA ALA A 2 12.66 45.00 5.46
C ALA A 2 12.56 43.48 5.30
N VAL A 3 12.04 43.02 4.15
CA VAL A 3 11.92 41.58 3.84
C VAL A 3 13.29 40.90 3.83
N SER A 4 14.32 41.62 3.38
CA SER A 4 15.73 41.19 3.42
C SER A 4 16.22 40.91 4.84
N ASP A 5 15.91 41.80 5.78
CA ASP A 5 16.35 41.67 7.18
C ASP A 5 15.72 40.42 7.83
N VAL A 6 14.44 40.16 7.55
CA VAL A 6 13.73 38.97 8.04
C VAL A 6 14.28 37.70 7.40
N ALA A 7 14.60 37.73 6.11
CA ALA A 7 15.17 36.59 5.40
C ALA A 7 16.54 36.19 5.96
N GLU A 8 17.39 37.19 6.27
CA GLU A 8 18.71 36.98 6.85
C GLU A 8 18.63 36.39 8.27
N VAL A 9 17.76 36.95 9.13
CA VAL A 9 17.59 36.48 10.51
C VAL A 9 17.04 35.05 10.58
N GLU A 10 16.09 34.72 9.69
CA GLU A 10 15.43 33.41 9.68
C GLU A 10 16.16 32.36 8.81
N GLY A 11 17.23 32.75 8.11
CA GLY A 11 18.00 31.84 7.25
C GLY A 11 17.20 31.30 6.05
N VAL A 12 16.23 32.07 5.57
CA VAL A 12 15.35 31.70 4.44
C VAL A 12 15.53 32.66 3.26
N THR A 13 14.96 32.31 2.12
CA THR A 13 14.96 33.21 0.96
C THR A 13 13.95 34.34 1.15
N GLU A 14 14.22 35.53 0.60
CA GLU A 14 13.25 36.64 0.57
C GLU A 14 11.90 36.20 -0.02
N ARG A 15 11.91 35.29 -1.01
CA ARG A 15 10.70 34.72 -1.63
C ARG A 15 9.84 33.94 -0.64
N ALA A 16 10.45 33.24 0.31
CA ALA A 16 9.71 32.55 1.37
C ALA A 16 8.99 33.56 2.29
N VAL A 17 9.68 34.63 2.68
CA VAL A 17 9.12 35.72 3.49
C VAL A 17 7.98 36.44 2.74
N TYR A 18 8.14 36.70 1.44
CA TYR A 18 7.06 37.24 0.61
C TYR A 18 5.84 36.32 0.56
N ASN A 19 6.05 35.01 0.44
CA ASN A 19 4.95 34.04 0.42
C ASN A 19 4.22 33.98 1.77
N TRP A 20 4.94 34.04 2.89
CA TRP A 20 4.34 34.12 4.22
C TRP A 20 3.55 35.41 4.41
N LYS A 21 4.12 36.56 4.04
CA LYS A 21 3.42 37.84 4.08
C LYS A 21 2.13 37.82 3.26
N ARG A 22 2.20 37.30 2.03
CA ARG A 22 1.03 37.17 1.14
C ARG A 22 -0.05 36.26 1.74
N LYS A 23 0.33 35.14 2.35
CA LYS A 23 -0.60 34.24 3.03
C LYS A 23 -1.24 34.91 4.24
N TYR A 24 -0.45 35.63 5.03
CA TYR A 24 -0.93 36.38 6.18
C TYR A 24 -1.94 37.48 5.78
N GLU A 25 -1.68 38.20 4.69
CA GLU A 25 -2.61 39.23 4.18
C GLU A 25 -3.95 38.64 3.68
N GLN A 26 -3.98 37.37 3.28
CA GLN A 26 -5.17 36.71 2.72
C GLN A 26 -5.97 35.91 3.77
N GLU A 27 -5.25 35.16 4.60
CA GLU A 27 -5.79 34.14 5.50
C GLU A 27 -5.50 34.47 6.98
N GLY A 28 -4.87 35.60 7.27
CA GLY A 28 -4.46 35.96 8.64
C GLY A 28 -3.41 35.01 9.21
N THR A 29 -3.40 34.85 10.53
CA THR A 29 -2.49 33.92 11.23
C THR A 29 -2.74 32.46 10.86
N GLU A 30 -3.99 32.08 10.56
CA GLU A 30 -4.37 30.72 10.16
C GLU A 30 -3.70 30.29 8.85
N GLY A 31 -3.41 31.25 7.95
CA GLY A 31 -2.68 30.99 6.71
C GLY A 31 -1.22 30.59 6.90
N LEU A 32 -0.65 30.90 8.07
CA LEU A 32 0.72 30.56 8.45
C LEU A 32 0.81 29.23 9.22
N ASP A 33 -0.32 28.64 9.62
CA ASP A 33 -0.32 27.36 10.31
C ASP A 33 0.36 26.28 9.46
N ALA A 34 1.06 25.39 10.16
CA ALA A 34 1.66 24.21 9.55
C ALA A 34 0.55 23.33 8.98
N LYS A 35 0.27 23.51 7.68
CA LYS A 35 -0.60 22.60 6.94
C LYS A 35 0.11 21.24 6.92
N PRO A 36 -0.54 20.13 7.32
CA PRO A 36 0.01 18.80 7.14
C PRO A 36 0.53 18.71 5.71
N SER A 37 1.73 18.16 5.50
CA SER A 37 2.21 17.89 4.14
C SER A 37 1.10 17.16 3.43
N GLY A 38 0.48 17.82 2.43
CA GLY A 38 -0.70 17.31 1.75
C GLY A 38 -0.42 15.86 1.42
N GLY A 39 -1.19 14.96 2.05
CA GLY A 39 -0.91 13.54 2.05
C GLY A 39 -0.57 13.12 0.64
N GLY A 40 0.60 12.50 0.46
CA GLY A 40 0.91 11.88 -0.82
C GLY A 40 -0.28 11.03 -1.28
N ARG A 41 -0.43 10.87 -2.60
CA ARG A 41 -1.50 10.08 -3.26
C ARG A 41 -1.95 8.94 -2.35
N GLN A 42 -3.21 8.98 -1.91
CA GLN A 42 -3.76 7.93 -1.06
C GLN A 42 -3.44 6.58 -1.73
N PRO A 43 -2.97 5.57 -0.98
CA PRO A 43 -2.81 4.25 -1.56
C PRO A 43 -4.16 3.86 -2.14
N GLU A 44 -4.18 3.59 -3.44
CA GLU A 44 -5.42 3.38 -4.19
C GLU A 44 -6.20 2.19 -3.60
N LEU A 45 -5.49 1.25 -2.96
CA LEU A 45 -6.04 0.20 -2.11
C LEU A 45 -5.64 0.43 -0.63
N PRO A 46 -6.59 0.52 0.32
CA PRO A 46 -6.31 0.57 1.75
C PRO A 46 -5.59 -0.70 2.24
N ASP A 47 -4.68 -0.56 3.22
CA ASP A 47 -3.94 -1.72 3.75
C ASP A 47 -4.88 -2.78 4.39
N GLU A 48 -6.07 -2.38 4.84
CA GLU A 48 -7.12 -3.26 5.38
C GLU A 48 -7.68 -4.25 4.33
N LYS A 49 -7.53 -3.93 3.04
CA LYS A 49 -7.99 -4.74 1.91
C LYS A 49 -6.92 -5.67 1.35
N LEU A 50 -5.69 -5.61 1.87
CA LEU A 50 -4.61 -6.49 1.47
C LEU A 50 -4.91 -7.99 1.73
N PRO A 51 -5.51 -8.40 2.87
CA PRO A 51 -5.86 -9.80 3.09
C PRO A 51 -6.90 -10.33 2.09
N GLU A 52 -7.84 -9.47 1.67
CA GLU A 52 -8.86 -9.81 0.66
C GLU A 52 -8.21 -9.97 -0.72
N LEU A 53 -7.24 -9.12 -1.07
CA LEU A 53 -6.43 -9.29 -2.27
C LEU A 53 -5.64 -10.61 -2.24
N GLU A 54 -5.08 -10.99 -1.08
CA GLU A 54 -4.36 -12.26 -0.92
C GLU A 54 -5.28 -13.48 -1.17
N GLU A 55 -6.52 -13.44 -0.69
CA GLU A 55 -7.52 -14.49 -0.93
C GLU A 55 -7.81 -14.67 -2.42
N LEU A 56 -8.07 -13.58 -3.13
CA LEU A 56 -8.34 -13.59 -4.57
C LEU A 56 -7.13 -14.11 -5.37
N LEU A 57 -5.91 -13.76 -4.94
CA LEU A 57 -4.69 -14.30 -5.55
C LEU A 57 -4.53 -15.81 -5.31
N LEU A 58 -4.98 -16.33 -4.16
CA LEU A 58 -4.94 -17.77 -3.83
C LEU A 58 -5.98 -18.59 -4.60
N GLU A 59 -7.11 -18.00 -4.99
CA GLU A 59 -8.13 -18.66 -5.83
C GLU A 59 -7.59 -19.01 -7.23
N GLY A 60 -6.56 -18.31 -7.67
CA GLY A 60 -5.88 -18.54 -8.93
C GLY A 60 -6.40 -17.67 -10.07
N ALA A 61 -5.53 -17.42 -11.06
CA ALA A 61 -5.85 -16.47 -12.12
C ALA A 61 -6.99 -16.95 -13.05
N GLU A 62 -7.20 -18.27 -13.14
CA GLU A 62 -8.29 -18.83 -13.96
C GLU A 62 -9.68 -18.56 -13.36
N ALA A 63 -9.79 -18.50 -12.02
CA ALA A 63 -11.04 -18.16 -11.34
C ALA A 63 -11.50 -16.74 -11.70
N HIS A 64 -10.53 -15.86 -11.97
CA HIS A 64 -10.72 -14.46 -12.37
C HIS A 64 -10.73 -14.28 -13.90
N GLY A 65 -10.99 -15.35 -14.66
CA GLY A 65 -11.22 -15.29 -16.10
C GLY A 65 -9.95 -15.13 -16.96
N PHE A 66 -8.75 -15.33 -16.39
CA PHE A 66 -7.51 -15.35 -17.15
C PHE A 66 -7.17 -16.75 -17.67
N GLU A 67 -6.54 -16.80 -18.85
CA GLU A 67 -6.03 -18.07 -19.38
C GLU A 67 -4.75 -18.47 -18.64
N GLY A 68 -4.80 -19.62 -17.95
CA GLY A 68 -3.69 -20.16 -17.17
C GLY A 68 -3.52 -19.51 -15.80
N ASP A 69 -3.14 -20.32 -14.83
CA ASP A 69 -3.06 -19.98 -13.40
C ASP A 69 -1.84 -19.12 -13.00
N LEU A 70 -1.34 -18.27 -13.90
CA LEU A 70 -0.18 -17.41 -13.64
C LEU A 70 -0.63 -15.97 -13.35
N TRP A 71 -0.34 -15.49 -12.15
CA TRP A 71 -0.43 -14.07 -11.84
C TRP A 71 0.74 -13.29 -12.45
N THR A 72 0.41 -12.36 -13.34
CA THR A 72 1.36 -11.38 -13.85
C THR A 72 0.95 -10.00 -13.34
N LEU A 73 1.90 -9.06 -13.23
CA LEU A 73 1.60 -7.71 -12.73
C LEU A 73 0.42 -7.03 -13.47
N PRO A 74 0.26 -7.15 -14.80
CA PRO A 74 -0.92 -6.64 -15.49
C PRO A 74 -2.23 -7.35 -15.10
N ARG A 75 -2.20 -8.65 -14.82
CA ARG A 75 -3.38 -9.40 -14.36
C ARG A 75 -3.78 -8.99 -12.95
N VAL A 76 -2.81 -8.76 -12.07
CA VAL A 76 -3.06 -8.26 -10.72
C VAL A 76 -3.60 -6.83 -10.76
N ALA A 77 -3.11 -5.97 -11.67
CA ALA A 77 -3.70 -4.65 -11.88
C ALA A 77 -5.17 -4.72 -12.33
N ARG A 78 -5.50 -5.64 -13.24
CA ARG A 78 -6.88 -5.85 -13.68
C ARG A 78 -7.78 -6.46 -12.59
N LEU A 79 -7.25 -7.38 -11.77
CA LEU A 79 -7.96 -7.88 -10.59
C LEU A 79 -8.29 -6.73 -9.62
N LEU A 80 -7.34 -5.81 -9.41
CA LEU A 80 -7.56 -4.64 -8.57
C LEU A 80 -8.63 -3.69 -9.12
N GLU A 81 -8.70 -3.54 -10.44
CA GLU A 81 -9.76 -2.79 -11.11
C GLU A 81 -11.12 -3.49 -10.95
N GLU A 82 -11.20 -4.80 -11.18
CA GLU A 82 -12.47 -5.56 -11.17
C GLU A 82 -13.06 -5.76 -9.77
N GLU A 83 -12.22 -6.09 -8.77
CA GLU A 83 -12.69 -6.45 -7.42
C GLU A 83 -12.71 -5.26 -6.45
N PHE A 84 -11.88 -4.24 -6.69
CA PHE A 84 -11.72 -3.10 -5.78
C PHE A 84 -12.02 -1.74 -6.41
N ASP A 85 -12.33 -1.66 -7.72
CA ASP A 85 -12.49 -0.40 -8.48
C ASP A 85 -11.21 0.48 -8.42
N VAL A 86 -10.05 -0.19 -8.34
CA VAL A 86 -8.73 0.44 -8.17
C VAL A 86 -7.94 0.33 -9.47
N ASP A 87 -8.01 1.39 -10.29
CA ASP A 87 -7.19 1.49 -11.50
C ASP A 87 -5.73 1.81 -11.14
N VAL A 88 -4.84 0.82 -11.32
CA VAL A 88 -3.43 0.93 -10.96
C VAL A 88 -2.52 0.48 -12.09
N THR A 89 -1.36 1.11 -12.18
CA THR A 89 -0.33 0.63 -13.10
C THR A 89 0.20 -0.74 -12.67
N PRO A 90 0.69 -1.59 -13.58
CA PRO A 90 1.31 -2.87 -13.21
C PRO A 90 2.46 -2.74 -12.20
N ARG A 91 3.19 -1.62 -12.23
CA ARG A 91 4.22 -1.31 -11.24
C ARG A 91 3.63 -1.10 -9.85
N THR A 92 2.54 -0.35 -9.76
CA THR A 92 1.81 -0.13 -8.50
C THR A 92 1.19 -1.42 -7.98
N ALA A 93 0.64 -2.26 -8.87
CA ALA A 93 0.18 -3.61 -8.52
C ALA A 93 1.31 -4.47 -7.90
N GLY A 94 2.53 -4.37 -8.44
CA GLY A 94 3.72 -5.01 -7.87
C GLY A 94 4.03 -4.55 -6.44
N ASN A 95 3.86 -3.26 -6.13
CA ASN A 95 4.07 -2.77 -4.76
C ASN A 95 3.08 -3.39 -3.76
N TYR A 96 1.84 -3.70 -4.17
CA TYR A 96 0.88 -4.39 -3.30
C TYR A 96 1.27 -5.85 -3.06
N LEU A 97 1.82 -6.52 -4.07
CA LEU A 97 2.39 -7.86 -3.90
C LEU A 97 3.61 -7.83 -2.97
N ASP A 98 4.48 -6.82 -3.09
CA ASP A 98 5.63 -6.65 -2.21
C ASP A 98 5.19 -6.42 -0.75
N LYS A 99 4.13 -5.64 -0.53
CA LYS A 99 3.53 -5.42 0.80
C LYS A 99 2.95 -6.70 1.42
N LEU A 100 2.48 -7.62 0.58
CA LEU A 100 1.97 -8.93 1.00
C LEU A 100 3.08 -9.97 1.21
N ASP A 101 4.36 -9.59 1.04
CA ASP A 101 5.48 -10.54 0.96
C ASP A 101 5.20 -11.68 -0.05
N TRP A 102 4.41 -11.37 -1.09
CA TRP A 102 3.94 -12.34 -2.05
C TRP A 102 5.07 -12.74 -2.99
N SER A 103 5.82 -13.78 -2.60
CA SER A 103 6.85 -14.33 -3.46
C SER A 103 6.20 -14.86 -4.73
N ASN A 104 6.80 -14.57 -5.88
CA ASN A 104 6.37 -15.05 -7.19
C ASN A 104 6.43 -16.59 -7.20
N GLN A 105 5.35 -17.26 -6.75
CA GLN A 105 5.23 -18.70 -6.65
C GLN A 105 5.27 -19.24 -8.07
N ARG A 106 6.49 -19.56 -8.54
CA ARG A 106 6.71 -20.15 -9.86
C ARG A 106 5.76 -21.34 -9.97
N PRO A 107 4.91 -21.43 -11.01
CA PRO A 107 4.02 -22.56 -11.17
C PRO A 107 4.90 -23.80 -11.29
N GLN A 108 4.92 -24.63 -10.24
CA GLN A 108 5.39 -25.99 -10.39
C GLN A 108 4.39 -26.64 -11.34
N ARG A 109 4.82 -27.01 -12.55
CA ARG A 109 4.03 -27.80 -13.49
C ARG A 109 3.46 -29.03 -12.76
N ARG A 110 2.24 -28.96 -12.24
CA ARG A 110 1.56 -30.07 -11.58
C ARG A 110 0.06 -29.99 -11.82
N ALA A 111 -0.49 -31.15 -12.13
CA ALA A 111 -1.83 -31.33 -12.65
C ALA A 111 -2.92 -30.98 -11.63
N VAL A 112 -3.93 -30.28 -12.15
CA VAL A 112 -5.31 -30.07 -11.69
C VAL A 112 -5.78 -31.06 -10.61
N LYS A 113 -5.80 -30.60 -9.35
CA LYS A 113 -6.83 -30.86 -8.32
C LYS A 113 -6.27 -30.39 -6.98
N ARG A 114 -6.81 -29.30 -6.43
CA ARG A 114 -6.65 -29.05 -4.99
C ARG A 114 -7.93 -28.50 -4.38
N ASP A 115 -8.25 -29.09 -3.25
CA ASP A 115 -9.52 -29.09 -2.55
C ASP A 115 -9.57 -27.87 -1.59
N PRO A 116 -10.59 -27.00 -1.65
CA PRO A 116 -10.70 -25.81 -0.81
C PRO A 116 -10.60 -26.08 0.71
N ASP A 117 -10.88 -27.32 1.14
CA ASP A 117 -10.79 -27.74 2.54
C ASP A 117 -9.35 -27.81 3.09
N GLU A 118 -8.33 -27.98 2.24
CA GLU A 118 -6.92 -27.99 2.69
C GLU A 118 -6.40 -26.57 2.99
N ILE A 119 -6.97 -25.55 2.35
CA ILE A 119 -6.56 -24.14 2.52
C ILE A 119 -7.08 -23.59 3.85
N ALA A 120 -8.31 -23.96 4.23
CA ALA A 120 -8.90 -23.58 5.52
C ALA A 120 -8.10 -24.13 6.71
N GLN A 121 -7.68 -25.40 6.62
CA GLN A 121 -6.89 -26.05 7.67
C GLN A 121 -5.49 -25.44 7.83
N TRP A 122 -4.88 -25.00 6.73
CA TRP A 122 -3.57 -24.34 6.78
C TRP A 122 -3.64 -22.95 7.43
N ARG A 123 -4.72 -22.19 7.20
CA ARG A 123 -4.96 -20.88 7.86
C ARG A 123 -5.12 -21.01 9.37
N GLU A 124 -5.91 -21.98 9.85
CA GLU A 124 -6.04 -22.24 11.29
C GLU A 124 -4.70 -22.63 11.92
N GLU A 125 -3.89 -23.42 11.23
CA GLU A 125 -2.56 -23.82 11.71
C GLU A 125 -1.59 -22.63 11.79
N TRP A 126 -1.66 -21.70 10.83
CA TRP A 126 -0.81 -20.51 10.79
C TRP A 126 -1.17 -19.51 11.89
N GLU A 127 -2.46 -19.26 12.14
CA GLU A 127 -2.91 -18.44 13.26
C GLU A 127 -2.55 -19.05 14.63
N TYR A 128 -2.64 -20.37 14.76
CA TYR A 128 -2.24 -21.08 15.98
C TYR A 128 -0.74 -20.92 16.28
N ARG A 129 0.10 -20.88 15.24
CA ARG A 129 1.55 -20.68 15.37
C ARG A 129 1.91 -19.24 15.77
N GLN A 130 1.13 -18.25 15.32
CA GLN A 130 1.33 -16.84 15.71
C GLN A 130 0.81 -16.52 17.12
N LYS A 131 -0.21 -17.23 17.61
CA LYS A 131 -0.81 -17.02 18.94
C LYS A 131 -0.09 -17.70 20.10
N LYS A 132 0.92 -18.54 19.86
CA LYS A 132 1.76 -19.04 20.96
C LYS A 132 2.71 -17.92 21.39
N PRO A 133 2.63 -17.39 22.63
CA PRO A 133 3.73 -16.58 23.13
C PRO A 133 4.97 -17.48 23.13
N SER A 134 6.10 -16.94 22.67
CA SER A 134 7.39 -17.57 22.83
C SER A 134 7.59 -17.88 24.31
N ASP A 135 7.50 -19.15 24.69
CA ASP A 135 7.83 -19.61 26.02
C ASP A 135 9.35 -19.47 26.17
N ALA A 136 9.74 -18.30 26.67
CA ALA A 136 11.09 -18.00 27.10
C ALA A 136 11.37 -18.84 28.36
N THR A 137 11.94 -20.03 28.18
CA THR A 137 12.58 -20.75 29.29
C THR A 137 14.03 -21.10 28.95
N LYS A 138 14.89 -20.23 29.47
CA LYS A 138 16.31 -20.35 29.80
C LYS A 138 16.67 -21.73 30.39
N ARG A 139 17.68 -22.39 29.84
CA ARG A 139 18.73 -23.12 30.57
C ARG A 139 19.94 -23.41 29.70
#